data_AF-A0A5E4AK98-F1
#
_entry.id   AF-A0A5E4AK98-F1
#
_cell.length_a   1.000
_cell.length_b   1.000
_cell.length_c   1.000
_cell.angle_alpha   90.00
_cell.angle_beta   90.00
_cell.angle_gamma   90.00
#
_symmetry.space_group_name_H-M   'P 1'
#
loop_
_entity.id
_entity.type
_entity.pdbx_description
1 polymer ?
#
loop_
_entity_poly.entity_id
_entity_poly.type
_entity_poly.pdbx_seq_one_letter_code
_entity_poly.pdbx_strand_id
1 'polypeptide(L)'
;MCGDGANDCGALKMAHVGISLSEQEASVASPFTSKTPNIECVPHLIKEGRAALVTSFCMFKYMALYSMIQYVGVLLLYWETNSLSNYQFLFQDLAITTLIGVTMNLNGAYPKLVPFRPAGRLISPPLLLSVILNILLSLAMHIVGFILVQKQPWYSMELHSACTAQNQSISKLNISPTVPEKVGSNSAFTSFENTTIWFLGTINCIIVAFIFSKGKPFRQPTYTNCE
;
A
#
# COMPACT_ATOMS: atom_id res chain seq x y z
N MET A 1 4.65 5.11 -34.15
CA MET A 1 5.35 5.34 -35.44
C MET A 1 6.84 5.30 -35.17
N CYS A 2 7.63 4.77 -36.11
CA CYS A 2 9.08 4.91 -36.10
C CYS A 2 9.50 5.78 -37.28
N GLY A 3 10.53 6.61 -37.11
CA GLY A 3 11.05 7.48 -38.16
C GLY A 3 12.52 7.79 -37.93
N ASP A 4 13.25 8.13 -38.98
CA ASP A 4 14.69 8.38 -38.96
C ASP A 4 15.06 9.74 -39.57
N GLY A 5 14.12 10.40 -40.26
CA GLY A 5 14.35 11.66 -40.97
C GLY A 5 13.39 12.79 -40.61
N ALA A 6 13.73 14.00 -41.07
CA ALA A 6 12.93 15.22 -40.85
C ALA A 6 11.53 15.15 -41.49
N ASN A 7 11.39 14.40 -42.58
CA ASN A 7 10.11 14.14 -43.25
C ASN A 7 9.14 13.34 -42.38
N ASP A 8 9.63 12.60 -41.37
CA ASP A 8 8.81 11.82 -40.46
C ASP A 8 8.35 12.62 -39.23
N CYS A 9 8.93 13.79 -38.98
CA CYS A 9 8.69 14.60 -37.77
C CYS A 9 7.21 14.92 -37.55
N GLY A 10 6.47 15.22 -38.62
CA GLY A 10 5.04 15.49 -38.53
C GLY A 10 4.26 14.29 -38.01
N ALA A 11 4.57 13.11 -38.52
CA ALA A 11 3.85 11.89 -38.17
C ALA A 11 4.36 11.27 -36.84
N LEU A 12 5.63 11.48 -36.47
CA LEU A 12 6.15 11.18 -35.13
C LEU A 12 5.43 11.99 -34.04
N LYS A 13 5.20 13.28 -34.27
CA LYS A 13 4.46 14.16 -33.34
C LYS A 13 2.98 13.80 -33.24
N MET A 14 2.36 13.40 -34.35
CA MET A 14 0.94 13.03 -34.37
C MET A 14 0.67 11.63 -33.82
N ALA A 15 1.67 10.75 -33.78
CA ALA A 15 1.51 9.42 -33.23
C ALA A 15 1.35 9.46 -31.70
N HIS A 16 0.44 8.63 -31.18
CA HIS A 16 0.31 8.42 -29.72
C HIS A 16 1.64 8.01 -29.06
N VAL A 17 2.49 7.30 -29.81
CA VAL A 17 3.86 6.94 -29.43
C VAL A 17 4.74 7.03 -30.67
N GLY A 18 5.73 7.95 -30.64
CA GLY A 18 6.77 8.11 -31.66
C GLY A 18 8.12 7.59 -31.17
N ILE A 19 8.87 6.93 -32.04
CA ILE A 19 10.23 6.45 -31.79
C ILE A 19 11.14 6.98 -32.90
N SER A 20 12.10 7.84 -32.58
CA SER A 20 13.17 8.20 -33.52
C SER A 20 14.23 7.11 -33.55
N LEU A 21 14.67 6.69 -34.74
CA LEU A 21 15.79 5.75 -34.95
C LEU A 21 17.12 6.47 -35.23
N SER A 22 17.11 7.80 -35.06
CA SER A 22 18.19 8.72 -35.36
C SER A 22 18.36 9.70 -34.21
N GLU A 23 19.61 10.05 -33.86
CA GLU A 23 19.91 11.11 -32.89
C GLU A 23 19.80 12.53 -33.51
N GLN A 24 19.57 12.63 -34.83
CA GLN A 24 19.44 13.89 -35.55
C GLN A 24 18.01 14.47 -35.41
N GLU A 25 17.59 15.35 -36.34
CA GLU A 25 16.37 16.19 -36.26
C GLU A 25 15.08 15.44 -35.88
N ALA A 26 14.96 14.15 -36.22
CA ALA A 26 13.83 13.30 -35.85
C ALA A 26 13.69 13.07 -34.34
N SER A 27 14.79 13.10 -33.57
CA SER A 27 14.79 12.89 -32.12
C SER A 27 13.98 13.96 -31.37
N VAL A 28 14.01 15.21 -31.84
CA VAL A 28 13.28 16.34 -31.27
C VAL A 28 11.77 16.19 -31.43
N ALA A 29 11.33 15.39 -32.40
CA ALA A 29 9.92 15.18 -32.72
C ALA A 29 9.28 13.98 -32.01
N SER A 30 10.06 13.16 -31.29
CA SER A 30 9.59 11.90 -30.70
C SER A 30 9.90 11.79 -29.19
N PRO A 31 9.00 11.20 -28.38
CA PRO A 31 9.25 10.98 -26.95
C PRO A 31 10.31 9.91 -26.65
N PHE A 32 10.62 9.02 -27.61
CA PHE A 32 11.64 7.99 -27.48
C PHE A 32 12.65 8.10 -28.62
N THR A 33 13.94 7.94 -28.33
CA THR A 33 15.01 7.91 -29.33
C THR A 33 15.85 6.65 -29.13
N SER A 34 15.97 5.84 -30.18
CA SER A 34 16.84 4.66 -30.22
C SER A 34 18.24 5.06 -30.67
N LYS A 35 19.27 4.58 -29.97
CA LYS A 35 20.68 4.75 -30.35
C LYS A 35 21.12 3.73 -31.39
N THR A 36 20.42 2.60 -31.47
CA THR A 36 20.67 1.58 -32.49
C THR A 36 19.79 1.88 -33.71
N PRO A 37 20.36 2.00 -34.92
CA PRO A 37 19.62 2.31 -36.14
C PRO A 37 18.90 1.06 -36.69
N ASN A 38 18.13 0.39 -35.83
CA ASN A 38 17.29 -0.76 -36.16
C ASN A 38 15.96 -0.66 -35.39
N ILE A 39 14.99 -1.51 -35.75
CA ILE A 39 13.65 -1.49 -35.14
C ILE A 39 13.53 -2.40 -33.90
N GLU A 40 14.64 -2.92 -33.38
CA GLU A 40 14.62 -3.84 -32.23
C GLU A 40 14.12 -3.14 -30.95
N CYS A 41 14.30 -1.83 -30.85
CA CYS A 41 13.76 -1.02 -29.77
C CYS A 41 12.22 -1.11 -29.64
N VAL A 42 11.50 -1.42 -30.73
CA VAL A 42 10.03 -1.49 -30.75
C VAL A 42 9.50 -2.61 -29.85
N PRO A 43 9.86 -3.89 -30.03
CA PRO A 43 9.42 -4.96 -29.12
C PRO A 43 9.93 -4.76 -27.69
N HIS A 44 11.11 -4.16 -27.49
CA HIS A 44 11.58 -3.80 -26.13
C HIS A 44 10.66 -2.77 -25.47
N LEU A 45 10.34 -1.68 -26.17
CA LEU A 45 9.46 -0.64 -25.64
C LEU A 45 8.04 -1.17 -25.36
N ILE A 46 7.52 -2.07 -26.19
CA ILE A 46 6.21 -2.70 -25.95
C ILE A 46 6.25 -3.61 -24.71
N LYS A 47 7.34 -4.36 -24.50
CA LYS A 47 7.54 -5.17 -23.29
C LYS A 47 7.54 -4.29 -22.04
N GLU A 48 8.34 -3.24 -22.03
CA GLU A 48 8.44 -2.29 -20.91
C GLU A 48 7.11 -1.56 -20.67
N GLY A 49 6.45 -1.06 -21.72
CA GLY A 49 5.16 -0.39 -21.58
C GLY A 49 4.06 -1.29 -21.00
N ARG A 50 4.05 -2.58 -21.38
CA ARG A 50 3.11 -3.57 -20.80
C ARG A 50 3.45 -3.90 -19.35
N ALA A 51 4.73 -4.06 -19.03
CA ALA A 51 5.20 -4.28 -17.68
C ALA A 51 4.80 -3.11 -16.78
N ALA A 52 5.12 -1.88 -17.20
CA ALA A 52 4.76 -0.65 -16.50
C ALA A 52 3.25 -0.53 -16.27
N LEU A 53 2.42 -0.78 -17.29
CA LEU A 53 0.96 -0.71 -17.14
C LEU A 53 0.42 -1.71 -16.10
N VAL A 54 0.92 -2.95 -16.11
CA VAL A 54 0.52 -3.97 -15.12
C VAL A 54 1.02 -3.59 -13.73
N THR A 55 2.23 -3.03 -13.61
CA THR A 55 2.74 -2.50 -12.34
C THR A 55 1.86 -1.41 -11.77
N SER A 56 1.51 -0.41 -12.57
CA SER A 56 0.62 0.68 -12.16
C SER A 56 -0.74 0.15 -11.69
N PHE A 57 -1.29 -0.85 -12.37
CA PHE A 57 -2.55 -1.47 -11.95
C PHE A 57 -2.41 -2.30 -10.66
N CYS A 58 -1.30 -3.01 -10.46
CA CYS A 58 -1.07 -3.72 -9.21
C CYS A 58 -0.89 -2.75 -8.03
N MET A 59 -0.17 -1.64 -8.25
CA MET A 59 0.00 -0.60 -7.23
C MET A 59 -1.30 0.09 -6.87
N PHE A 60 -2.10 0.44 -7.87
CA PHE A 60 -3.42 1.03 -7.63
C PHE A 60 -4.29 0.12 -6.73
N LYS A 61 -4.30 -1.18 -7.00
CA LYS A 61 -5.05 -2.16 -6.18
C LYS A 61 -4.52 -2.27 -4.76
N TYR A 62 -3.19 -2.35 -4.62
CA TYR A 62 -2.55 -2.43 -3.33
C TYR A 62 -2.87 -1.19 -2.49
N MET A 63 -2.72 0.01 -3.05
CA MET A 63 -3.02 1.26 -2.35
C MET A 63 -4.49 1.36 -1.94
N ALA A 64 -5.42 0.99 -2.83
CA ALA A 64 -6.84 0.98 -2.51
C ALA A 64 -7.17 0.02 -1.36
N LEU A 65 -6.63 -1.21 -1.38
CA LEU A 65 -6.85 -2.17 -0.31
C LEU A 65 -6.16 -1.77 0.99
N TYR A 66 -4.94 -1.24 0.91
CA TYR A 66 -4.21 -0.71 2.05
C TYR A 66 -5.04 0.35 2.80
N SER A 67 -5.55 1.35 2.07
CA SER A 67 -6.39 2.41 2.67
C SER A 67 -7.67 1.84 3.30
N MET A 68 -8.31 0.85 2.68
CA MET A 68 -9.52 0.23 3.22
C MET A 68 -9.23 -0.60 4.48
N ILE A 69 -8.12 -1.35 4.50
CA ILE A 69 -7.68 -2.13 5.67
C ILE A 69 -7.43 -1.19 6.86
N GLN A 70 -6.64 -0.13 6.66
CA GLN A 70 -6.35 0.86 7.71
C GLN A 70 -7.62 1.56 8.19
N TYR A 71 -8.50 1.96 7.27
CA TYR A 71 -9.76 2.63 7.60
C TYR A 71 -10.66 1.75 8.49
N VAL A 72 -10.84 0.47 8.13
CA VAL A 72 -11.62 -0.48 8.93
C VAL A 72 -11.01 -0.68 10.31
N GLY A 73 -9.68 -0.84 10.40
CA GLY A 73 -8.98 -0.98 11.67
C GLY A 73 -9.20 0.22 12.60
N VAL A 74 -9.05 1.44 12.07
CA VAL A 74 -9.28 2.68 12.83
C VAL A 74 -10.75 2.81 13.24
N LEU A 75 -11.69 2.46 12.37
CA LEU A 75 -13.13 2.52 12.69
C LEU A 75 -13.49 1.60 13.88
N LEU A 76 -12.93 0.39 13.92
CA LEU A 76 -13.13 -0.53 15.04
C LEU A 76 -12.51 -0.01 16.34
N LEU A 77 -11.34 0.62 16.28
CA LEU A 77 -10.72 1.21 17.47
C LEU A 77 -11.51 2.43 17.99
N TYR A 78 -12.06 3.25 17.09
CA TYR A 78 -12.90 4.37 17.48
C TYR A 78 -14.21 3.94 18.15
N TRP A 79 -14.68 2.72 17.89
CA TRP A 79 -15.82 2.16 18.63
C TRP A 79 -15.57 2.10 20.15
N GLU A 80 -14.33 1.82 20.56
CA GLU A 80 -13.89 1.80 21.97
C GLU A 80 -13.17 3.12 22.35
N THR A 81 -13.43 4.21 21.63
CA THR A 81 -12.81 5.53 21.86
C THR A 81 -11.28 5.53 21.84
N ASN A 82 -10.70 4.61 21.06
CA ASN A 82 -9.27 4.39 20.97
C ASN A 82 -8.73 4.70 19.57
N SER A 83 -7.44 4.99 19.44
CA SER A 83 -6.82 5.34 18.17
C SER A 83 -5.43 4.71 18.04
N LEU A 84 -5.00 4.52 16.79
CA LEU A 84 -3.61 4.15 16.51
C LEU A 84 -2.69 5.33 16.85
N SER A 85 -1.51 5.01 17.36
CA SER A 85 -0.47 5.99 17.65
C SER A 85 0.13 6.57 16.36
N ASN A 86 0.58 7.82 16.41
CA ASN A 86 1.27 8.45 15.28
C ASN A 86 2.50 7.65 14.84
N TYR A 87 3.23 7.01 15.77
CA TYR A 87 4.36 6.17 15.43
C TYR A 87 3.95 4.87 14.71
N GLN A 88 2.78 4.32 15.03
CA GLN A 88 2.23 3.14 14.34
C GLN A 88 1.85 3.46 12.89
N PHE A 89 1.22 4.63 12.66
CA PHE A 89 0.95 5.12 11.30
C PHE A 89 2.24 5.38 10.53
N LEU A 90 3.19 6.09 11.15
CA LEU A 90 4.46 6.42 10.50
C LEU A 90 5.22 5.15 10.13
N PHE A 91 5.33 4.18 11.04
CA PHE A 91 6.00 2.92 10.75
C PHE A 91 5.29 2.15 9.62
N GLN A 92 3.96 2.10 9.64
CA GLN A 92 3.18 1.44 8.59
C GLN A 92 3.42 2.09 7.21
N ASP A 93 3.41 3.42 7.12
CA ASP A 93 3.57 4.13 5.85
C ASP A 93 5.03 4.13 5.35
N LEU A 94 5.98 4.55 6.20
CA LEU A 94 7.38 4.72 5.82
C LEU A 94 8.15 3.40 5.78
N ALA A 95 7.93 2.49 6.73
CA ALA A 95 8.70 1.24 6.75
C ALA A 95 8.05 0.16 5.88
N ILE A 96 6.73 -0.04 6.01
CA ILE A 96 6.05 -1.17 5.35
C ILE A 96 5.57 -0.79 3.95
N THR A 97 4.70 0.20 3.84
CA THR A 97 4.07 0.59 2.57
C THR A 97 5.08 1.12 1.56
N THR A 98 6.05 1.92 2.00
CA THR A 98 7.11 2.42 1.11
C THR A 98 8.02 1.29 0.61
N LEU A 99 8.41 0.35 1.47
CA LEU A 99 9.21 -0.80 1.06
C LEU A 99 8.48 -1.68 0.03
N ILE A 100 7.20 -1.97 0.28
CA ILE A 100 6.34 -2.68 -0.68
C ILE A 100 6.22 -1.87 -1.99
N GLY A 101 6.03 -0.56 -1.87
CA GLY A 101 5.98 0.40 -2.97
C GLY A 101 7.22 0.36 -3.85
N VAL A 102 8.42 0.34 -3.26
CA VAL A 102 9.66 0.26 -4.03
C VAL A 102 9.81 -1.13 -4.64
N THR A 103 9.69 -2.19 -3.84
CA THR A 103 9.95 -3.57 -4.29
C THR A 103 9.01 -4.01 -5.42
N MET A 104 7.72 -3.68 -5.38
CA MET A 104 6.77 -4.05 -6.44
C MET A 104 7.00 -3.29 -7.77
N ASN A 105 7.70 -2.15 -7.74
CA ASN A 105 8.05 -1.37 -8.93
C ASN A 105 9.35 -1.85 -9.60
N LEU A 106 10.19 -2.62 -8.90
CA LEU A 106 11.47 -3.11 -9.44
C LEU A 106 11.32 -4.31 -10.38
N ASN A 107 10.11 -4.89 -10.49
CA ASN A 107 9.87 -6.03 -11.37
C ASN A 107 10.04 -5.63 -12.85
N GLY A 108 11.11 -6.12 -13.48
CA GLY A 108 11.39 -5.88 -14.89
C GLY A 108 10.37 -6.50 -15.85
N ALA A 109 10.45 -6.13 -17.14
CA ALA A 109 9.58 -6.69 -18.15
C ALA A 109 9.88 -8.16 -18.45
N TYR A 110 8.82 -8.92 -18.75
CA TYR A 110 8.98 -10.32 -19.13
C TYR A 110 9.67 -10.44 -20.51
N PRO A 111 10.69 -11.30 -20.68
CA PRO A 111 11.53 -11.30 -21.87
C PRO A 111 10.80 -11.66 -23.18
N LYS A 112 9.70 -12.42 -23.08
CA LYS A 112 8.89 -12.88 -24.22
C LYS A 112 7.58 -12.09 -24.34
N LEU A 113 7.26 -11.64 -25.55
CA LEU A 113 6.00 -10.97 -25.83
C LEU A 113 4.85 -11.99 -25.92
N VAL A 114 3.73 -11.71 -25.25
CA VAL A 114 2.50 -12.52 -25.35
C VAL A 114 1.50 -11.91 -26.33
N PRO A 115 0.66 -12.72 -27.03
CA PRO A 115 -0.21 -12.22 -28.10
C PRO A 115 -1.38 -11.36 -27.61
N PHE A 116 -1.80 -11.48 -26.35
CA PHE A 116 -2.90 -10.70 -25.77
C PHE A 116 -2.41 -9.47 -25.00
N ARG A 117 -3.24 -8.43 -24.91
CA ARG A 117 -2.93 -7.17 -24.21
C ARG A 117 -3.27 -7.26 -22.73
N PRO A 118 -2.54 -6.57 -21.84
CA PRO A 118 -2.99 -6.37 -20.47
C PRO A 118 -4.33 -5.61 -20.44
N ALA A 119 -5.06 -5.70 -19.32
CA ALA A 119 -6.28 -4.92 -19.14
C ALA A 119 -5.97 -3.42 -19.35
N GLY A 120 -6.81 -2.72 -20.12
CA GLY A 120 -6.65 -1.28 -20.39
C GLY A 120 -7.51 -0.36 -19.52
N ARG A 121 -8.39 -0.94 -18.69
CA ARG A 121 -9.30 -0.20 -17.81
C ARG A 121 -9.05 -0.60 -16.37
N LEU A 122 -8.95 0.40 -15.50
CA LEU A 122 -8.90 0.20 -14.04
C LEU A 122 -10.18 -0.48 -13.56
N ILE A 123 -11.35 0.07 -13.90
CA ILE A 123 -12.64 -0.46 -13.44
C ILE A 123 -13.10 -1.57 -14.40
N SER A 124 -12.50 -2.75 -14.27
CA SER A 124 -12.99 -3.97 -14.91
C SER A 124 -13.75 -4.84 -13.88
N PRO A 125 -14.84 -5.52 -14.26
CA PRO A 125 -15.61 -6.34 -13.31
C PRO A 125 -14.78 -7.38 -12.54
N PRO A 126 -13.84 -8.12 -13.17
CA PRO A 126 -12.97 -9.04 -12.43
C PRO A 126 -12.09 -8.32 -11.41
N LEU A 127 -11.66 -7.10 -11.73
CA LEU A 127 -10.86 -6.32 -10.82
C LEU A 127 -11.67 -5.86 -9.61
N LEU A 128 -12.84 -5.29 -9.86
CA LEU A 128 -13.71 -4.79 -8.80
C LEU A 128 -14.11 -5.92 -7.85
N LEU A 129 -14.46 -7.09 -8.40
CA LEU A 129 -14.75 -8.29 -7.61
C LEU A 129 -13.56 -8.69 -6.74
N SER A 130 -12.35 -8.72 -7.30
CA SER A 130 -11.14 -9.03 -6.54
C SER A 130 -10.92 -8.07 -5.38
N VAL A 131 -11.11 -6.76 -5.59
CA VAL A 131 -10.95 -5.74 -4.54
C VAL A 131 -12.02 -5.90 -3.46
N ILE A 132 -13.29 -6.03 -3.85
CA ILE A 132 -14.41 -6.21 -2.91
C ILE A 132 -14.21 -7.46 -2.05
N LEU A 133 -13.84 -8.60 -2.64
CA LEU A 133 -13.60 -9.83 -1.88
C LEU A 133 -12.46 -9.68 -0.88
N ASN A 134 -11.38 -8.99 -1.24
CA ASN A 134 -10.29 -8.69 -0.30
C ASN A 134 -10.73 -7.75 0.82
N ILE A 135 -11.57 -6.73 0.53
CA ILE A 135 -12.13 -5.85 1.55
C ILE A 135 -12.99 -6.64 2.54
N LEU A 136 -13.89 -7.50 2.05
CA LEU A 136 -14.74 -8.33 2.91
C LEU A 136 -13.92 -9.29 3.78
N LEU A 137 -12.91 -9.93 3.20
CA LEU A 137 -11.99 -10.80 3.95
C LEU A 137 -11.22 -10.01 5.02
N SER A 138 -10.76 -8.81 4.67
CA SER A 138 -10.05 -7.92 5.59
C SER A 138 -10.94 -7.50 6.76
N LEU A 139 -12.19 -7.12 6.46
CA LEU A 139 -13.19 -6.75 7.45
C LEU A 139 -13.48 -7.91 8.41
N ALA A 140 -13.71 -9.11 7.87
CA ALA A 140 -13.94 -10.30 8.68
C ALA A 140 -12.74 -10.60 9.60
N MET A 141 -11.52 -10.52 9.08
CA MET A 141 -10.30 -10.73 9.86
C MET A 141 -10.17 -9.72 11.01
N HIS A 142 -10.42 -8.43 10.76
CA HIS A 142 -10.33 -7.39 11.79
C HIS A 142 -11.42 -7.53 12.85
N ILE A 143 -12.68 -7.79 12.46
CA ILE A 143 -13.79 -8.00 13.40
C ILE A 143 -13.52 -9.24 14.27
N VAL A 144 -13.10 -10.36 13.66
CA VAL A 144 -12.80 -11.58 14.41
C VAL A 144 -11.64 -11.34 15.38
N GLY A 145 -10.55 -10.70 14.94
CA GLY A 145 -9.43 -10.35 15.80
C GLY A 145 -9.83 -9.47 16.98
N PHE A 146 -10.66 -8.46 16.71
CA PHE A 146 -11.19 -7.54 17.72
C PHE A 146 -12.06 -8.25 18.78
N ILE A 147 -12.97 -9.11 18.35
CA ILE A 147 -13.83 -9.87 19.29
C ILE A 147 -13.00 -10.92 20.06
N LEU A 148 -12.03 -11.56 19.40
CA LEU A 148 -11.22 -12.60 20.02
C LEU A 148 -10.32 -12.05 21.14
N VAL A 149 -9.75 -10.85 20.97
CA VAL A 149 -8.94 -10.22 22.02
C VAL A 149 -9.79 -9.88 23.25
N GLN A 150 -11.04 -9.42 23.04
CA GLN A 150 -11.98 -9.12 24.11
C GLN A 150 -12.43 -10.37 24.90
N LYS A 151 -12.38 -11.55 24.28
CA LYS A 151 -12.77 -12.82 24.92
C LYS A 151 -11.63 -13.49 25.69
N GLN A 152 -10.42 -12.95 25.69
CA GLN A 152 -9.29 -13.59 26.37
C GLN A 152 -9.45 -13.52 27.89
N PRO A 153 -9.01 -14.55 28.64
CA PRO A 153 -9.18 -14.61 30.10
C PRO A 153 -8.39 -13.51 30.84
N TRP A 154 -7.34 -12.99 30.22
CA TRP A 154 -6.52 -11.89 30.73
C TRP A 154 -7.06 -10.51 30.31
N TYR A 155 -8.09 -10.46 29.47
CA TYR A 155 -8.75 -9.23 29.05
C TYR A 155 -9.67 -8.74 30.17
N SER A 156 -9.11 -8.00 31.13
CA SER A 156 -9.87 -7.38 32.22
C SER A 156 -10.33 -5.98 31.80
N MET A 157 -11.64 -5.76 31.74
CA MET A 157 -12.25 -4.46 31.43
C MET A 157 -12.06 -3.40 32.54
N GLU A 158 -11.46 -3.78 33.68
CA GLU A 158 -11.25 -2.90 34.84
C GLU A 158 -10.33 -1.70 34.57
N LEU A 159 -9.54 -1.70 33.48
CA LEU A 159 -8.64 -0.58 33.19
C LEU A 159 -9.35 0.67 32.64
N HIS A 160 -10.59 0.54 32.13
CA HIS A 160 -11.36 1.67 31.59
C HIS A 160 -12.12 2.49 32.66
N SER A 161 -12.23 1.99 33.90
CA SER A 161 -13.03 2.62 34.97
C SER A 161 -12.23 3.50 35.95
N ALA A 162 -10.95 3.77 35.69
CA ALA A 162 -10.13 4.58 36.61
C ALA A 162 -10.46 6.09 36.60
N CYS A 163 -11.32 6.56 35.67
CA CYS A 163 -11.84 7.93 35.68
C CYS A 163 -13.26 7.98 36.22
N THR A 164 -13.49 7.51 37.45
CA THR A 164 -14.65 8.03 38.19
C THR A 164 -14.27 9.45 38.63
N ALA A 165 -14.87 10.45 37.99
CA ALA A 165 -14.73 11.85 38.39
C ALA A 165 -15.14 11.99 39.87
N GLN A 166 -14.15 12.01 40.76
CA GLN A 166 -14.40 12.34 42.16
C GLN A 166 -14.61 13.86 42.20
N ASN A 167 -15.88 14.28 42.28
CA ASN A 167 -16.26 15.64 42.64
C ASN A 167 -15.61 15.96 43.99
N GLN A 168 -14.45 16.63 43.97
CA GLN A 168 -13.83 17.14 45.19
C GLN A 168 -14.62 18.35 45.66
N SER A 169 -15.59 18.09 46.54
CA SER A 169 -16.06 19.12 47.47
C SER A 169 -14.89 19.54 48.34
N ILE A 170 -14.43 20.78 48.14
CA ILE A 170 -13.42 21.44 48.97
C ILE A 170 -13.89 21.42 50.42
N SER A 171 -13.32 20.57 51.27
CA SER A 171 -13.37 20.78 52.70
C SER A 171 -12.16 20.19 53.43
N LYS A 172 -11.36 21.14 53.95
CA LYS A 172 -10.52 21.10 55.16
C LYS A 172 -9.15 20.40 55.09
N LEU A 173 -8.12 21.27 55.19
CA LEU A 173 -6.79 21.00 55.73
C LEU A 173 -6.85 20.20 57.05
N ASN A 174 -5.94 19.23 57.21
CA ASN A 174 -5.04 19.11 58.37
C ASN A 174 -3.94 18.03 58.16
N ILE A 175 -2.69 18.50 58.03
CA ILE A 175 -1.41 18.04 58.61
C ILE A 175 -1.11 16.51 58.71
N SER A 176 -0.27 16.02 57.77
CA SER A 176 0.96 15.15 57.83
C SER A 176 1.07 13.92 58.79
N PRO A 177 1.96 12.90 58.56
CA PRO A 177 2.70 12.43 57.37
C PRO A 177 2.47 10.92 57.07
N THR A 178 3.14 10.38 56.03
CA THR A 178 3.31 8.94 55.66
C THR A 178 2.30 8.31 54.71
N VAL A 179 2.36 8.69 53.43
CA VAL A 179 2.03 7.80 52.30
C VAL A 179 3.05 8.09 51.21
N PRO A 180 3.71 7.08 50.59
CA PRO A 180 4.66 7.34 49.53
C PRO A 180 3.94 8.05 48.39
N GLU A 181 4.53 9.13 47.89
CA GLU A 181 4.18 9.71 46.61
C GLU A 181 4.00 8.55 45.62
N LYS A 182 2.77 8.31 45.16
CA LYS A 182 2.57 7.65 43.88
C LYS A 182 3.06 8.65 42.84
N VAL A 183 4.37 8.63 42.66
CA VAL A 183 5.11 9.00 41.46
C VAL A 183 4.18 8.78 40.29
N GLY A 184 3.93 9.85 39.53
CA GLY A 184 3.08 9.82 38.34
C GLY A 184 3.46 8.60 37.52
N SER A 185 2.62 7.56 37.58
CA SER A 185 2.77 6.46 36.66
C SER A 185 2.41 7.08 35.33
N ASN A 186 3.41 7.27 34.48
CA ASN A 186 3.21 7.24 33.05
C ASN A 186 2.46 5.93 32.78
N SER A 187 1.14 5.95 32.90
CA SER A 187 0.28 4.83 32.57
C SER A 187 0.37 4.76 31.06
N ALA A 188 1.39 4.03 30.58
CA ALA A 188 1.41 3.56 29.21
C ALA A 188 0.09 2.84 29.02
N PHE A 189 -0.88 3.50 28.40
CA PHE A 189 -2.19 2.93 28.15
C PHE A 189 -1.97 1.73 27.24
N THR A 190 -1.97 0.54 27.82
CA THR A 190 -1.83 -0.70 27.07
C THR A 190 -3.17 -1.02 26.45
N SER A 191 -3.33 -0.73 25.16
CA SER A 191 -4.47 -1.24 24.40
C SER A 191 -4.08 -2.48 23.62
N PHE A 192 -4.67 -3.59 24.02
CA PHE A 192 -4.51 -4.88 23.38
C PHE A 192 -5.25 -4.93 22.04
N GLU A 193 -6.37 -4.23 21.92
CA GLU A 193 -7.16 -4.07 20.70
C GLU A 193 -6.37 -3.31 19.64
N ASN A 194 -5.79 -2.17 20.01
CA ASN A 194 -4.92 -1.39 19.12
C ASN A 194 -3.80 -2.28 18.58
N THR A 195 -3.05 -2.92 19.49
CA THR A 195 -1.92 -3.77 19.10
C THR A 195 -2.35 -4.90 18.16
N THR A 196 -3.47 -5.57 18.48
CA THR A 196 -4.01 -6.68 17.68
C THR A 196 -4.44 -6.21 16.29
N ILE A 197 -5.21 -5.13 16.22
CA ILE A 197 -5.68 -4.55 14.95
C ILE A 197 -4.52 -4.08 14.09
N TRP A 198 -3.53 -3.43 14.69
CA TRP A 198 -2.35 -2.97 13.97
C TRP A 198 -1.59 -4.14 13.34
N PHE A 199 -1.29 -5.20 14.11
CA PHE A 199 -0.59 -6.38 13.57
C PHE A 199 -1.40 -7.12 12.51
N LEU A 200 -2.71 -7.34 12.72
CA LEU A 200 -3.57 -7.97 11.72
C LEU A 200 -3.65 -7.14 10.44
N GLY A 201 -3.75 -5.81 10.57
CA GLY A 201 -3.68 -4.87 9.48
C GLY A 201 -2.37 -5.00 8.70
N THR A 202 -1.23 -4.98 9.38
CA THR A 202 0.09 -5.10 8.77
C THR A 202 0.27 -6.45 8.05
N ILE A 203 -0.09 -7.57 8.68
CA ILE A 203 0.01 -8.90 8.07
C ILE A 203 -0.86 -8.99 6.81
N ASN A 204 -2.09 -8.48 6.90
CA ASN A 204 -3.00 -8.47 5.75
C ASN A 204 -2.46 -7.62 4.60
N CYS A 205 -1.86 -6.46 4.90
CA CYS A 205 -1.20 -5.63 3.88
C CYS A 205 -0.06 -6.39 3.17
N ILE A 206 0.77 -7.11 3.92
CA ILE A 206 1.86 -7.93 3.36
C ILE A 206 1.31 -9.06 2.48
N ILE A 207 0.25 -9.74 2.93
CA ILE A 207 -0.41 -10.81 2.15
C ILE A 207 -0.97 -10.24 0.83
N VAL A 208 -1.67 -9.11 0.88
CA VAL A 208 -2.22 -8.45 -0.30
C VAL A 208 -1.11 -8.04 -1.28
N ALA A 209 -0.01 -7.47 -0.76
CA ALA A 209 1.16 -7.13 -1.57
C ALA A 209 1.73 -8.34 -2.31
N PHE A 210 1.85 -9.47 -1.62
CA PHE A 210 2.32 -10.72 -2.23
C PHE A 210 1.35 -11.24 -3.31
N ILE A 211 0.04 -11.22 -3.04
CA ILE A 211 -0.99 -11.69 -4.00
C ILE A 211 -0.97 -10.86 -5.29
N PHE A 212 -0.77 -9.55 -5.21
CA PHE A 212 -0.75 -8.65 -6.37
C PHE A 212 0.61 -8.52 -7.05
N SER A 213 1.67 -9.04 -6.44
CA SER A 213 3.02 -9.11 -7.00
C SER A 213 3.23 -10.21 -8.04
N LYS A 214 2.15 -10.82 -8.57
CA LYS A 214 2.27 -11.82 -9.64
C LYS A 214 2.96 -11.21 -10.88
N GLY A 215 4.02 -11.89 -11.34
CA GLY A 215 4.88 -11.44 -12.44
C GLY A 215 4.33 -11.82 -13.83
N LYS A 216 4.38 -13.12 -14.16
CA LYS A 216 3.99 -13.63 -15.48
C LYS A 216 2.52 -13.26 -15.79
N PRO A 217 2.19 -12.90 -17.04
CA PRO A 217 3.00 -13.02 -18.26
C PRO A 217 3.70 -11.73 -18.71
N PHE A 218 3.49 -10.59 -18.02
CA PHE A 218 3.94 -9.28 -18.48
C PHE A 218 5.18 -8.76 -17.73
N ARG A 219 5.42 -9.25 -16.51
CA ARG A 219 6.51 -8.84 -15.64
C ARG A 219 7.30 -10.05 -15.14
N GLN A 220 8.50 -9.80 -14.65
CA GLN A 220 9.26 -10.80 -13.93
C GLN A 220 8.71 -10.98 -12.50
N PRO A 221 8.91 -12.16 -11.88
CA PRO A 221 8.56 -12.39 -10.49
C PRO A 221 9.40 -11.53 -9.54
N THR A 222 8.85 -11.13 -8.39
CA THR A 222 9.53 -10.24 -7.44
C THR A 222 10.86 -10.77 -6.88
N TYR A 223 11.08 -12.09 -6.88
CA TYR A 223 12.36 -12.65 -6.42
C TYR A 223 13.53 -12.36 -7.37
N THR A 224 13.28 -11.93 -8.61
CA THR A 224 14.34 -11.52 -9.56
C THR A 224 14.81 -10.10 -9.32
N ASN A 225 14.20 -9.36 -8.38
CA ASN A 225 14.58 -7.96 -8.09
C ASN A 225 15.92 -7.83 -7.34
N CYS A 226 16.60 -8.95 -7.04
CA CYS A 226 17.90 -9.00 -6.38
C CYS A 226 19.07 -9.23 -7.34
N GLU A 227 18.80 -9.35 -8.64
CA GLU A 227 19.79 -9.36 -9.73
C GLU A 227 19.99 -7.95 -10.29
#